data_AF-A0A8H3XEL8-F1
#
_entry.id   AF-A0A8H3XEL8-F1
#
_cell.length_a   1.000
_cell.length_b   1.000
_cell.length_c   1.000
_cell.angle_alpha   90.00
_cell.angle_beta   90.00
_cell.angle_gamma   90.00
#
_symmetry.space_group_name_H-M   'P 1'
#
loop_
_entity.id
_entity.type
_entity.pdbx_description
1 polymer ?
#
loop_
_entity_poly.entity_id
_entity_poly.type
_entity_poly.pdbx_seq_one_letter_code
_entity_poly.pdbx_strand_id
1 'polypeptide(L)'
;MKRSVNPNRNISSIILPPRITLTAKNLPPRITSTPKLGDHTVEPNIGLVSTAKNIIGGTLSRFIGKDDDEYKECIQVTFHVHLPQHIERFGEPVVVGSCKELGNWRMVRILLTQPNKREFPTYWRSQPIEIQPSKDEIKYKYGVFDRSSGRVEFEGEGERHNRTLDTKTNDQYDIWKNNNRFRIFNLNEFAFIRCIYDAVNDENLKDKVMQFQLLLTNHRTHTLNFMTLDFITQRYQKKEKRLFLSVLLGYYIIDKGSPAFIFQLPKQFRSELLLEAFEHVQQDTFTSDIKPIIAPVVAALVRHNAMVMISFEWLRIFRVAQFVDPAYTFVDEFIGAHYDKKYISRLLKEWPEIVKPHLDRIDESTYIKIAKWLISCCSNMETVNIMSQYNIEDTLLRSNNEICVDYVVNALMPAVHEDYIKTLKKLI
;
A
#
# COMPACT_ATOMS: atom_id res chain seq x y z
N MET A 1 39.31 48.95 20.40
CA MET A 1 38.96 48.15 21.60
C MET A 1 38.63 46.74 21.13
N LYS A 2 39.59 45.80 21.19
CA LYS A 2 39.84 44.83 22.28
C LYS A 2 38.67 43.86 22.53
N ARG A 3 38.98 42.60 22.19
CA ARG A 3 38.35 41.30 22.47
C ARG A 3 37.59 41.19 23.81
N SER A 4 36.57 40.33 23.81
CA SER A 4 36.36 39.37 24.89
C SER A 4 35.62 38.13 24.38
N VAL A 5 36.39 37.06 24.17
CA VAL A 5 35.97 35.65 24.28
C VAL A 5 36.25 35.27 25.73
N ASN A 6 35.34 34.59 26.44
CA ASN A 6 35.62 33.37 27.21
C ASN A 6 34.40 32.76 27.95
N PRO A 7 34.48 31.53 28.52
CA PRO A 7 33.75 30.36 28.03
C PRO A 7 33.09 29.55 29.18
N ASN A 8 32.70 28.29 28.90
CA ASN A 8 32.40 27.21 29.87
C ASN A 8 31.17 27.43 30.76
N ARG A 9 30.43 26.42 31.24
CA ARG A 9 30.30 24.97 31.10
C ARG A 9 29.06 24.69 31.95
N ASN A 10 28.13 23.85 31.52
CA ASN A 10 27.83 22.64 32.30
C ASN A 10 26.82 21.74 31.59
N ILE A 11 27.23 20.49 31.60
CA ILE A 11 26.56 19.28 31.17
C ILE A 11 25.58 18.88 32.27
N SER A 12 24.35 18.53 31.92
CA SER A 12 23.51 17.68 32.78
C SER A 12 22.51 16.86 31.96
N SER A 13 22.78 15.55 32.00
CA SER A 13 21.84 14.42 31.95
C SER A 13 20.95 14.21 30.72
N ILE A 14 21.46 13.42 29.77
CA ILE A 14 20.64 12.55 28.93
C ILE A 14 20.24 11.33 29.79
N ILE A 15 18.96 11.21 30.08
CA ILE A 15 18.36 10.02 30.68
C ILE A 15 18.17 9.00 29.55
N LEU A 16 18.94 7.93 29.56
CA LEU A 16 18.74 6.77 28.69
C LEU A 16 17.66 5.86 29.31
N PRO A 17 16.68 5.36 28.53
CA PRO A 17 15.77 4.33 29.01
C PRO A 17 16.49 2.96 29.10
N PRO A 18 16.04 2.07 30.01
CA PRO A 18 16.75 0.84 30.33
C PRO A 18 16.70 -0.21 29.20
N ARG A 19 17.85 -0.85 28.98
CA ARG A 19 18.01 -2.09 28.21
C ARG A 19 17.16 -3.19 28.84
N ILE A 20 16.19 -3.72 28.09
CA ILE A 20 15.50 -4.96 28.43
C ILE A 20 16.30 -6.12 27.82
N THR A 21 16.92 -6.89 28.68
CA THR A 21 17.58 -8.17 28.39
C THR A 21 16.51 -9.25 28.27
N LEU A 22 16.26 -9.76 27.06
CA LEU A 22 15.38 -10.91 26.87
C LEU A 22 16.15 -12.19 27.23
N THR A 23 15.80 -12.78 28.36
CA THR A 23 16.24 -14.11 28.76
C THR A 23 15.38 -15.16 28.07
N ALA A 24 16.02 -16.09 27.38
CA ALA A 24 15.39 -17.22 26.74
C ALA A 24 14.91 -18.23 27.80
N LYS A 25 13.60 -18.33 27.99
CA LYS A 25 12.92 -19.50 28.58
C LYS A 25 11.49 -19.54 28.06
N ASN A 26 11.03 -20.74 27.72
CA ASN A 26 9.69 -21.15 27.30
C ASN A 26 9.50 -21.32 25.78
N LEU A 27 10.13 -22.37 25.23
CA LEU A 27 9.55 -23.11 24.10
C LEU A 27 8.48 -24.09 24.63
N PRO A 28 7.32 -24.25 23.97
CA PRO A 28 6.41 -25.36 24.20
C PRO A 28 6.87 -26.65 23.48
N PRO A 29 6.47 -27.84 23.96
CA PRO A 29 7.06 -29.11 23.54
C PRO A 29 6.61 -29.59 22.16
N ARG A 30 7.57 -30.25 21.51
CA ARG A 30 7.51 -30.91 20.21
C ARG A 30 6.72 -32.22 20.32
N ILE A 31 5.52 -32.27 19.76
CA ILE A 31 4.79 -33.54 19.61
C ILE A 31 5.33 -34.25 18.36
N THR A 32 5.86 -35.44 18.58
CA THR A 32 6.26 -36.39 17.53
C THR A 32 5.22 -37.50 17.51
N SER A 33 4.57 -37.73 16.37
CA SER A 33 3.79 -38.94 16.12
C SER A 33 3.95 -39.34 14.66
N THR A 34 4.58 -40.50 14.47
CA THR A 34 4.65 -41.26 13.23
C THR A 34 3.27 -41.79 12.82
N PRO A 35 2.99 -42.03 11.52
CA PRO A 35 1.70 -42.49 11.06
C PRO A 35 1.59 -44.03 11.08
N LYS A 36 0.41 -44.54 11.46
CA LYS A 36 -0.01 -45.94 11.23
C LYS A 36 -1.25 -45.94 10.31
N LEU A 37 -1.25 -46.94 9.44
CA LEU A 37 -2.15 -47.22 8.33
C LEU A 37 -3.34 -48.12 8.78
N GLY A 38 -4.51 -47.93 8.17
CA GLY A 38 -5.75 -48.73 8.31
C GLY A 38 -6.76 -48.05 9.25
N ASP A 39 -8.06 -47.92 8.96
CA ASP A 39 -8.95 -48.69 8.08
C ASP A 39 -10.22 -47.85 7.75
N HIS A 40 -10.95 -48.28 6.74
CA HIS A 40 -12.11 -47.63 6.12
C HIS A 40 -13.34 -47.44 7.03
N THR A 41 -13.97 -46.25 7.02
CA THR A 41 -15.45 -46.08 7.07
C THR A 41 -15.90 -44.67 6.66
N VAL A 42 -16.54 -44.60 5.49
CA VAL A 42 -17.63 -43.72 4.99
C VAL A 42 -17.94 -42.40 5.74
N GLU A 43 -17.64 -41.27 5.09
CA GLU A 43 -18.24 -39.94 5.34
C GLU A 43 -19.47 -39.70 4.44
N PRO A 44 -20.52 -38.99 4.89
CA PRO A 44 -21.46 -38.34 3.99
C PRO A 44 -21.02 -36.89 3.70
N ASN A 45 -20.70 -36.67 2.42
CA ASN A 45 -20.50 -35.37 1.78
C ASN A 45 -21.59 -34.35 2.12
N ILE A 46 -21.22 -33.24 2.77
CA ILE A 46 -21.95 -31.97 2.67
C ILE A 46 -21.13 -31.06 1.76
N GLY A 47 -21.55 -30.99 0.50
CA GLY A 47 -20.89 -30.21 -0.54
C GLY A 47 -20.84 -28.72 -0.20
N LEU A 48 -19.63 -28.22 -0.02
CA LEU A 48 -19.32 -26.80 -0.05
C LEU A 48 -19.40 -26.35 -1.53
N VAL A 49 -20.58 -25.91 -1.96
CA VAL A 49 -20.74 -25.29 -3.30
C VAL A 49 -20.29 -23.84 -3.19
N SER A 50 -18.98 -23.59 -3.27
CA SER A 50 -18.45 -22.25 -3.52
C SER A 50 -18.65 -21.91 -4.99
N THR A 51 -19.82 -21.36 -5.35
CA THR A 51 -19.99 -20.79 -6.68
C THR A 51 -19.33 -19.41 -6.70
N ALA A 52 -18.05 -19.39 -7.08
CA ALA A 52 -17.39 -18.18 -7.53
C ALA A 52 -18.09 -17.70 -8.81
N LYS A 53 -18.64 -16.48 -8.77
CA LYS A 53 -18.96 -15.73 -9.98
C LYS A 53 -18.31 -14.36 -9.88
N ASN A 54 -17.28 -14.21 -10.70
CA ASN A 54 -16.59 -12.96 -11.01
C ASN A 54 -17.60 -11.84 -11.29
N ILE A 55 -17.58 -10.80 -10.46
CA ILE A 55 -18.03 -9.46 -10.83
C ILE A 55 -16.98 -8.49 -10.32
N ILE A 56 -16.45 -7.68 -11.24
CA ILE A 56 -15.52 -6.60 -10.96
C ILE A 56 -16.24 -5.60 -10.03
N GLY A 57 -15.80 -5.53 -8.78
CA GLY A 57 -16.26 -4.58 -7.77
C GLY A 57 -16.67 -5.26 -6.46
N GLY A 58 -15.80 -5.16 -5.45
CA GLY A 58 -16.12 -5.39 -4.03
C GLY A 58 -16.60 -6.81 -3.70
N THR A 59 -15.79 -7.64 -3.05
CA THR A 59 -16.26 -8.88 -2.42
C THR A 59 -17.23 -8.53 -1.28
N LEU A 60 -18.49 -8.34 -1.64
CA LEU A 60 -19.61 -8.32 -0.72
C LEU A 60 -19.68 -9.68 -0.05
N SER A 61 -19.68 -9.70 1.27
CA SER A 61 -19.97 -10.92 2.02
C SER A 61 -21.49 -11.13 1.99
N ARG A 62 -21.98 -11.66 0.87
CA ARG A 62 -23.37 -12.09 0.71
C ARG A 62 -23.51 -13.44 1.40
N PHE A 63 -24.32 -13.46 2.44
CA PHE A 63 -24.63 -14.70 3.16
C PHE A 63 -26.04 -15.13 2.82
N ILE A 64 -26.21 -16.44 2.66
CA ILE A 64 -27.50 -17.08 2.47
C ILE A 64 -27.96 -17.58 3.84
N GLY A 65 -28.91 -16.87 4.45
CA GLY A 65 -29.55 -17.34 5.68
C GLY A 65 -30.47 -18.54 5.40
N LYS A 66 -30.45 -19.54 6.28
CA LYS A 66 -31.46 -20.60 6.31
C LYS A 66 -32.54 -20.20 7.31
N ASP A 67 -33.62 -19.59 6.82
CA ASP A 67 -34.92 -19.66 7.47
C ASP A 67 -35.89 -20.28 6.45
N ASP A 68 -36.80 -21.10 6.95
CA ASP A 68 -37.70 -21.95 6.15
C ASP A 68 -38.34 -21.20 4.96
N ASP A 69 -38.16 -21.78 3.77
CA ASP A 69 -38.80 -21.51 2.47
C ASP A 69 -38.49 -20.25 1.64
N GLU A 70 -37.46 -19.45 1.92
CA GLU A 70 -36.98 -18.47 0.91
C GLU A 70 -35.51 -18.09 1.09
N TYR A 71 -34.66 -18.39 0.09
CA TYR A 71 -33.26 -17.97 0.06
C TYR A 71 -33.17 -16.43 0.03
N LYS A 72 -32.91 -15.79 1.19
CA LYS A 72 -32.73 -14.33 1.27
C LYS A 72 -31.25 -14.00 1.34
N GLU A 73 -30.76 -13.36 0.27
CA GLU A 73 -29.43 -12.77 0.21
C GLU A 73 -29.36 -11.64 1.24
N CYS A 74 -28.47 -11.74 2.23
CA CYS A 74 -28.21 -10.68 3.20
C CYS A 74 -26.86 -10.02 2.91
N ILE A 75 -26.75 -8.72 3.17
CA ILE A 75 -25.49 -8.00 3.15
C ILE A 75 -25.02 -7.74 4.58
N GLN A 76 -23.72 -7.89 4.84
CA GLN A 76 -23.14 -7.54 6.12
C GLN A 76 -22.57 -6.12 6.07
N VAL A 77 -23.05 -5.25 6.95
CA VAL A 77 -22.68 -3.83 6.97
C VAL A 77 -22.11 -3.43 8.33
N THR A 78 -20.99 -2.71 8.30
CA THR A 78 -20.41 -2.01 9.45
C THR A 78 -20.49 -0.51 9.24
N PHE A 79 -21.02 0.22 10.22
CA PHE A 79 -21.05 1.69 10.20
C PHE A 79 -19.83 2.24 10.93
N HIS A 80 -19.10 3.14 10.27
CA HIS A 80 -17.93 3.86 10.77
C HIS A 80 -18.23 5.35 10.72
N VAL A 81 -18.16 6.05 11.86
CA VAL A 81 -18.51 7.47 11.90
C VAL A 81 -17.59 8.29 12.79
N HIS A 82 -17.22 9.48 12.32
CA HIS A 82 -16.65 10.53 13.17
C HIS A 82 -17.77 11.37 13.79
N LEU A 83 -17.92 11.31 15.11
CA LEU A 83 -18.90 12.06 15.91
C LEU A 83 -18.24 13.22 16.66
N PRO A 84 -18.99 14.25 17.08
CA PRO A 84 -18.46 15.32 17.91
C PRO A 84 -17.75 14.79 19.15
N GLN A 85 -16.68 15.47 19.55
CA GLN A 85 -15.89 15.03 20.71
C GLN A 85 -16.76 15.03 21.97
N HIS A 86 -16.61 14.00 22.81
CA HIS A 86 -17.36 13.84 24.06
C HIS A 86 -18.87 13.66 23.90
N ILE A 87 -19.34 13.21 22.72
CA ILE A 87 -20.75 12.97 22.44
C ILE A 87 -21.40 12.00 23.45
N GLU A 88 -20.61 11.07 24.01
CA GLU A 88 -21.07 10.09 25.00
C GLU A 88 -21.56 10.70 26.31
N ARG A 89 -21.24 11.97 26.57
CA ARG A 89 -21.73 12.70 27.76
C ARG A 89 -23.20 13.06 27.65
N PHE A 90 -23.76 13.02 26.44
CA PHE A 90 -25.14 13.43 26.16
C PHE A 90 -26.08 12.25 25.92
N GLY A 91 -25.56 11.02 25.91
CA GLY A 91 -26.30 9.79 25.67
C GLY A 91 -25.47 8.77 24.92
N GLU A 92 -26.12 7.72 24.43
CA GLU A 92 -25.47 6.62 23.73
C GLU A 92 -25.48 6.88 22.21
N PRO A 93 -24.31 6.91 21.54
CA PRO A 93 -24.29 7.03 20.09
C PRO A 93 -24.92 5.82 19.39
N VAL A 94 -25.77 6.09 18.41
CA VAL A 94 -26.60 5.08 17.72
C VAL A 94 -26.65 5.31 16.23
N VAL A 95 -27.05 4.27 15.49
CA VAL A 95 -27.53 4.39 14.11
C VAL A 95 -28.95 3.85 14.03
N VAL A 96 -29.82 4.60 13.34
CA VAL A 96 -31.24 4.25 13.15
C VAL A 96 -31.60 4.51 11.68
N GLY A 97 -32.50 3.71 11.13
CA GLY A 97 -32.84 3.78 9.71
C GLY A 97 -34.17 3.17 9.36
N SER A 98 -34.45 3.15 8.06
CA SER A 98 -35.77 2.83 7.50
C SER A 98 -36.13 1.35 7.53
N CYS A 99 -35.15 0.43 7.54
CA CYS A 99 -35.41 -1.00 7.55
C CYS A 99 -35.53 -1.56 8.98
N LYS A 100 -36.02 -2.81 9.08
CA LYS A 100 -36.32 -3.47 10.36
C LYS A 100 -35.08 -3.64 11.24
N GLU A 101 -33.94 -3.93 10.62
CA GLU A 101 -32.66 -4.15 11.30
C GLU A 101 -32.11 -2.84 11.88
N LEU A 102 -32.39 -1.72 11.20
CA LEU A 102 -32.08 -0.37 11.67
C LEU A 102 -33.22 0.26 12.49
N GLY A 103 -34.29 -0.49 12.79
CA GLY A 103 -35.35 -0.09 13.73
C GLY A 103 -36.51 0.72 13.17
N ASN A 104 -36.69 0.79 11.84
CA ASN A 104 -37.80 1.49 11.17
C ASN A 104 -38.04 2.92 11.67
N TRP A 105 -36.98 3.69 11.93
CA TRP A 105 -37.01 5.04 12.52
C TRP A 105 -37.62 5.17 13.91
N ARG A 106 -38.01 4.06 14.55
CA ARG A 106 -38.79 4.05 15.79
C ARG A 106 -38.05 3.43 16.97
N MET A 107 -37.21 2.43 16.70
CA MET A 107 -36.51 1.66 17.74
C MET A 107 -35.01 1.83 17.62
N VAL A 108 -34.35 2.08 18.75
CA VAL A 108 -32.89 2.02 18.83
C VAL A 108 -32.48 0.55 18.95
N ARG A 109 -31.86 0.03 17.88
CA ARG A 109 -31.36 -1.36 17.83
C ARG A 109 -29.83 -1.44 17.82
N ILE A 110 -29.16 -0.40 17.34
CA ILE A 110 -27.73 -0.43 17.09
C ILE A 110 -27.05 0.67 17.88
N LEU A 111 -26.25 0.24 18.85
CA LEU A 111 -25.34 1.10 19.59
C LEU A 111 -23.98 1.12 18.90
N LEU A 112 -23.37 2.29 18.84
CA LEU A 112 -22.01 2.45 18.37
C LEU A 112 -21.04 2.33 19.55
N THR A 113 -19.87 1.78 19.27
CA THR A 113 -18.78 1.59 20.22
C THR A 113 -17.56 2.38 19.76
N GLN A 114 -16.69 2.74 20.71
CA GLN A 114 -15.49 3.52 20.44
C GLN A 114 -14.23 2.66 20.66
N PRO A 115 -13.74 1.94 19.63
CA PRO A 115 -12.69 0.94 19.82
C PRO A 115 -11.33 1.53 20.23
N ASN A 116 -10.98 2.72 19.73
CA ASN A 116 -9.65 3.32 19.91
C ASN A 116 -9.74 4.75 20.47
N LYS A 117 -10.47 4.95 21.58
CA LYS A 117 -10.76 6.27 22.16
C LYS A 117 -9.55 7.19 22.35
N ARG A 118 -8.39 6.62 22.71
CA ARG A 118 -7.17 7.41 23.01
C ARG A 118 -6.56 8.03 21.75
N GLU A 119 -6.62 7.32 20.63
CA GLU A 119 -6.00 7.74 19.38
C GLU A 119 -7.00 8.43 18.44
N PHE A 120 -8.24 7.92 18.43
CA PHE A 120 -9.33 8.43 17.60
C PHE A 120 -10.56 8.73 18.49
N PRO A 121 -10.52 9.84 19.26
CA PRO A 121 -11.57 10.19 20.22
C PRO A 121 -12.91 10.57 19.56
N THR A 122 -12.94 10.81 18.25
CA THR A 122 -14.18 11.08 17.52
C THR A 122 -14.68 9.87 16.74
N TYR A 123 -13.88 8.81 16.61
CA TYR A 123 -14.27 7.62 15.84
C TYR A 123 -15.18 6.67 16.63
N TRP A 124 -16.28 6.26 16.00
CA TRP A 124 -17.24 5.29 16.50
C TRP A 124 -17.57 4.25 15.43
N ARG A 125 -17.93 3.05 15.87
CA ARG A 125 -18.16 1.90 15.00
C ARG A 125 -19.30 1.02 15.53
N SER A 126 -20.17 0.54 14.64
CA SER A 126 -21.11 -0.53 14.98
C SER A 126 -20.42 -1.91 15.00
N GLN A 127 -21.08 -2.91 15.60
CA GLN A 127 -20.81 -4.29 15.19
C GLN A 127 -21.29 -4.51 13.74
N PRO A 128 -20.76 -5.49 13.01
CA PRO A 128 -21.32 -5.88 11.72
C PRO A 128 -22.79 -6.28 11.87
N ILE A 129 -23.64 -5.77 11.00
CA ILE A 129 -25.09 -5.98 11.00
C ILE A 129 -25.48 -6.65 9.70
N GLU A 130 -26.25 -7.72 9.77
CA GLU A 130 -26.86 -8.32 8.60
C GLU A 130 -28.12 -7.53 8.23
N ILE A 131 -28.14 -7.00 7.02
CA ILE A 131 -29.27 -6.21 6.50
C ILE A 131 -29.83 -6.96 5.29
N GLN A 132 -31.15 -7.18 5.31
CA GLN A 132 -31.84 -7.70 4.15
C GLN A 132 -31.97 -6.58 3.11
N PRO A 133 -31.48 -6.78 1.87
CA PRO A 133 -31.69 -5.86 0.77
C PRO A 133 -33.19 -5.65 0.57
N SER A 134 -33.59 -4.39 0.44
CA SER A 134 -34.94 -4.00 0.06
C SER A 134 -34.96 -3.57 -1.40
N LYS A 135 -36.14 -3.66 -2.04
CA LYS A 135 -36.38 -2.99 -3.33
C LYS A 135 -36.28 -1.47 -3.21
N ASP A 136 -36.61 -0.95 -2.02
CA ASP A 136 -36.52 0.46 -1.70
C ASP A 136 -35.14 0.83 -1.17
N GLU A 137 -34.72 2.08 -1.40
CA GLU A 137 -33.49 2.61 -0.84
C GLU A 137 -33.53 2.59 0.69
N ILE A 138 -32.54 1.93 1.30
CA ILE A 138 -32.38 1.93 2.75
C ILE A 138 -31.78 3.26 3.17
N LYS A 139 -32.48 3.97 4.06
CA LYS A 139 -32.06 5.27 4.59
C LYS A 139 -31.68 5.14 6.05
N TYR A 140 -30.70 5.93 6.51
CA TYR A 140 -30.26 5.90 7.90
C TYR A 140 -29.70 7.25 8.37
N LYS A 141 -29.54 7.38 9.68
CA LYS A 141 -28.88 8.50 10.37
C LYS A 141 -28.17 8.05 11.63
N TYR A 142 -27.12 8.79 11.96
CA TYR A 142 -26.51 8.75 13.28
C TYR A 142 -27.29 9.62 14.26
N GLY A 143 -27.27 9.24 15.53
CA GLY A 143 -27.89 10.02 16.60
C GLY A 143 -27.31 9.72 17.97
N VAL A 144 -27.81 10.43 18.97
CA VAL A 144 -27.48 10.24 20.39
C VAL A 144 -28.76 9.88 21.12
N PHE A 145 -28.81 8.68 21.70
CA PHE A 145 -29.96 8.19 22.44
C PHE A 145 -29.85 8.54 23.91
N ASP A 146 -30.81 9.32 24.40
CA ASP A 146 -30.95 9.62 25.82
C ASP A 146 -31.95 8.64 26.45
N ARG A 147 -31.43 7.71 27.27
CA ARG A 147 -32.25 6.71 27.97
C ARG A 147 -33.27 7.32 28.93
N SER A 148 -33.02 8.51 29.45
CA SER A 148 -33.92 9.15 30.42
C SER A 148 -35.19 9.68 29.75
N SER A 149 -35.05 10.27 28.56
CA SER A 149 -36.18 10.79 27.78
C SER A 149 -36.73 9.79 26.75
N GLY A 150 -35.98 8.74 26.44
CA GLY A 150 -36.30 7.79 25.37
C GLY A 150 -36.22 8.39 23.97
N ARG A 151 -35.58 9.57 23.81
CA ARG A 151 -35.49 10.30 22.56
C ARG A 151 -34.11 10.14 21.92
N VAL A 152 -34.08 10.14 20.59
CA VAL A 152 -32.84 10.19 19.81
C VAL A 152 -32.68 11.58 19.23
N GLU A 153 -31.55 12.22 19.53
CA GLU A 153 -31.15 13.45 18.88
C GLU A 153 -30.31 13.12 17.64
N PHE A 154 -30.91 13.33 16.46
CA PHE A 154 -30.31 12.96 15.19
C PHE A 154 -29.36 14.02 14.63
N GLU A 155 -28.42 13.56 13.82
CA GLU A 155 -27.61 14.43 12.96
C GLU A 155 -28.46 15.15 11.90
N GLY A 156 -27.94 16.28 11.42
CA GLY A 156 -28.58 17.09 10.39
C GLY A 156 -29.96 17.63 10.81
N GLU A 157 -30.82 17.86 9.82
CA GLU A 157 -32.11 18.55 9.98
C GLU A 157 -33.14 17.90 9.06
N GLY A 158 -34.12 17.21 9.64
CA GLY A 158 -35.21 16.58 8.91
C GLY A 158 -34.76 15.51 7.89
N GLU A 159 -35.70 15.00 7.10
CA GLU A 159 -35.48 13.84 6.22
C GLU A 159 -34.49 14.12 5.08
N ARG A 160 -34.35 15.37 4.64
CA ARG A 160 -33.39 15.78 3.60
C ARG A 160 -31.94 15.42 3.90
N HIS A 161 -31.59 15.26 5.18
CA HIS A 161 -30.24 14.90 5.61
C HIS A 161 -30.07 13.40 5.88
N ASN A 162 -31.11 12.58 5.67
CA ASN A 162 -30.99 11.12 5.73
C ASN A 162 -29.92 10.65 4.75
N ARG A 163 -29.10 9.69 5.18
CA ARG A 163 -28.11 9.04 4.32
C ARG A 163 -28.77 7.88 3.60
N THR A 164 -28.28 7.57 2.40
CA THR A 164 -28.62 6.33 1.69
C THR A 164 -27.54 5.31 1.99
N LEU A 165 -27.94 4.09 2.33
CA LEU A 165 -27.04 2.97 2.50
C LEU A 165 -26.42 2.58 1.15
N ASP A 166 -25.10 2.59 1.05
CA ASP A 166 -24.43 2.03 -0.11
C ASP A 166 -24.37 0.51 0.03
N THR A 167 -25.21 -0.19 -0.73
CA THR A 167 -25.27 -1.66 -0.72
C THR A 167 -24.14 -2.31 -1.51
N LYS A 168 -23.25 -1.52 -2.14
CA LYS A 168 -22.06 -2.02 -2.85
C LYS A 168 -20.87 -2.23 -1.91
N THR A 169 -20.91 -1.71 -0.68
CA THR A 169 -19.81 -1.81 0.28
C THR A 169 -20.28 -2.35 1.63
N ASN A 170 -19.43 -3.19 2.24
CA ASN A 170 -19.69 -3.71 3.59
C ASN A 170 -19.40 -2.68 4.69
N ASP A 171 -18.73 -1.56 4.35
CA ASP A 171 -18.31 -0.53 5.30
C ASP A 171 -18.89 0.82 4.85
N GLN A 172 -19.57 1.51 5.77
CA GLN A 172 -20.07 2.88 5.58
C GLN A 172 -19.17 3.85 6.36
N TYR A 173 -18.48 4.74 5.66
CA TYR A 173 -17.56 5.72 6.28
C TYR A 173 -18.17 7.12 6.24
N ASP A 174 -18.52 7.65 7.40
CA ASP A 174 -19.28 8.90 7.53
C ASP A 174 -18.67 9.91 8.50
N ILE A 175 -18.96 11.18 8.27
CA ILE A 175 -18.70 12.25 9.24
C ILE A 175 -20.05 12.82 9.64
N TRP A 176 -20.26 13.01 10.95
CA TRP A 176 -21.47 13.58 11.52
C TRP A 176 -21.92 14.83 10.77
N LYS A 177 -23.20 14.85 10.37
CA LYS A 177 -23.84 16.06 9.84
C LYS A 177 -24.25 16.95 11.00
N ASN A 178 -23.62 18.11 11.11
CA ASN A 178 -23.91 19.08 12.16
C ASN A 178 -25.41 19.34 12.31
N ASN A 179 -25.86 19.44 13.56
CA ASN A 179 -27.18 19.93 13.92
C ASN A 179 -27.02 21.16 14.83
N ASN A 180 -28.12 21.62 15.43
CA ASN A 180 -28.11 22.82 16.28
C ASN A 180 -27.34 22.65 17.59
N ARG A 181 -27.20 21.43 18.11
CA ARG A 181 -26.58 21.14 19.40
C ARG A 181 -25.14 20.62 19.28
N PHE A 182 -24.91 19.77 18.29
CA PHE A 182 -23.68 19.01 18.13
C PHE A 182 -23.04 19.32 16.78
N ARG A 183 -21.83 19.88 16.84
CA ARG A 183 -21.08 20.34 15.66
C ARG A 183 -19.66 19.81 15.65
N ILE A 184 -19.19 19.43 14.47
CA ILE A 184 -17.79 19.21 14.13
C ILE A 184 -17.37 20.41 13.27
N PHE A 185 -16.42 21.19 13.78
CA PHE A 185 -15.83 22.31 13.05
C PHE A 185 -14.56 21.89 12.31
N ASN A 186 -13.72 21.10 12.98
CA ASN A 186 -12.51 20.52 12.41
C ASN A 186 -12.32 19.10 12.96
N LEU A 187 -11.84 18.20 12.12
CA LEU A 187 -11.36 16.89 12.53
C LEU A 187 -9.83 16.93 12.63
N ASN A 188 -9.33 16.74 13.84
CA ASN A 188 -7.89 16.69 14.13
C ASN A 188 -7.31 15.26 13.99
N GLU A 189 -8.15 14.31 13.62
CA GLU A 189 -7.82 12.90 13.43
C GLU A 189 -8.73 12.31 12.35
N PHE A 190 -8.29 11.23 11.70
CA PHE A 190 -9.09 10.54 10.68
C PHE A 190 -8.82 9.03 10.67
N ALA A 191 -9.64 8.29 11.41
CA ALA A 191 -9.44 6.86 11.67
C ALA A 191 -9.65 5.96 10.44
N PHE A 192 -10.36 6.45 9.41
CA PHE A 192 -10.84 5.60 8.31
C PHE A 192 -9.72 4.99 7.48
N ILE A 193 -8.64 5.73 7.21
CA ILE A 193 -7.47 5.20 6.49
C ILE A 193 -6.87 4.01 7.25
N ARG A 194 -6.75 4.14 8.58
CA ARG A 194 -6.26 3.05 9.42
C ARG A 194 -7.21 1.87 9.46
N CYS A 195 -8.52 2.10 9.55
CA CYS A 195 -9.51 1.03 9.54
C CYS A 195 -9.41 0.18 8.27
N ILE A 196 -9.30 0.82 7.10
CA ILE A 196 -9.14 0.13 5.83
C ILE A 196 -7.82 -0.64 5.82
N TYR A 197 -6.70 0.00 6.15
CA TYR A 197 -5.37 -0.63 6.20
C TYR A 197 -5.34 -1.85 7.14
N ASP A 198 -5.90 -1.74 8.35
CA ASP A 198 -5.86 -2.81 9.34
C ASP A 198 -6.65 -4.04 8.87
N ALA A 199 -7.69 -3.83 8.04
CA ALA A 199 -8.53 -4.86 7.46
C ALA A 199 -7.96 -5.50 6.17
N VAL A 200 -6.85 -4.98 5.60
CA VAL A 200 -6.22 -5.59 4.42
C VAL A 200 -5.64 -6.96 4.77
N ASN A 201 -5.98 -7.95 3.94
CA ASN A 201 -5.47 -9.32 3.98
C ASN A 201 -5.11 -9.83 2.58
N ASP A 202 -4.77 -11.10 2.49
CA ASP A 202 -4.36 -11.83 1.28
C ASP A 202 -5.45 -11.99 0.21
N GLU A 203 -6.71 -11.83 0.59
CA GLU A 203 -7.86 -12.08 -0.28
C GLU A 203 -8.59 -10.81 -0.72
N ASN A 204 -8.41 -9.68 0.00
CA ASN A 204 -9.28 -8.50 -0.15
C ASN A 204 -8.58 -7.21 -0.63
N LEU A 205 -7.34 -7.29 -1.11
CA LEU A 205 -6.57 -6.10 -1.50
C LEU A 205 -7.34 -5.18 -2.46
N LYS A 206 -7.93 -5.73 -3.53
CA LYS A 206 -8.72 -4.97 -4.52
C LYS A 206 -9.89 -4.23 -3.88
N ASP A 207 -10.60 -4.92 -3.00
CA ASP A 207 -11.77 -4.37 -2.33
C ASP A 207 -11.38 -3.23 -1.40
N LYS A 208 -10.27 -3.39 -0.67
CA LYS A 208 -9.77 -2.36 0.23
C LYS A 208 -9.21 -1.15 -0.52
N VAL A 209 -8.59 -1.37 -1.69
CA VAL A 209 -8.23 -0.28 -2.60
C VAL A 209 -9.47 0.48 -3.09
N MET A 210 -10.52 -0.22 -3.52
CA MET A 210 -11.76 0.40 -3.96
C MET A 210 -12.47 1.15 -2.81
N GLN A 211 -12.49 0.59 -1.60
CA GLN A 211 -13.00 1.27 -0.41
C GLN A 211 -12.20 2.55 -0.11
N PHE A 212 -10.88 2.52 -0.26
CA PHE A 212 -10.04 3.71 -0.09
C PHE A 212 -10.33 4.77 -1.16
N GLN A 213 -10.54 4.38 -2.43
CA GLN A 213 -10.92 5.32 -3.48
C GLN A 213 -12.27 5.98 -3.21
N LEU A 214 -13.26 5.20 -2.74
CA LEU A 214 -14.56 5.74 -2.33
C LEU A 214 -14.43 6.71 -1.15
N LEU A 215 -13.59 6.38 -0.16
CA LEU A 215 -13.24 7.26 0.95
C LEU A 215 -12.62 8.58 0.43
N LEU A 216 -11.70 8.50 -0.53
CA LEU A 216 -11.06 9.66 -1.17
C LEU A 216 -12.07 10.54 -1.92
N THR A 217 -13.08 9.94 -2.56
CA THR A 217 -14.15 10.67 -3.26
C THR A 217 -15.07 11.38 -2.27
N ASN A 218 -15.52 10.67 -1.24
CA ASN A 218 -16.54 11.17 -0.30
C ASN A 218 -15.96 12.14 0.74
N HIS A 219 -14.69 11.93 1.13
CA HIS A 219 -14.03 12.66 2.22
C HIS A 219 -12.65 13.16 1.81
N ARG A 220 -12.53 13.72 0.59
CA ARG A 220 -11.26 14.10 -0.05
C ARG A 220 -10.32 14.88 0.84
N THR A 221 -10.76 16.03 1.35
CA THR A 221 -9.91 16.94 2.14
C THR A 221 -9.34 16.25 3.38
N HIS A 222 -10.17 15.53 4.13
CA HIS A 222 -9.71 14.81 5.32
C HIS A 222 -8.78 13.66 4.96
N THR A 223 -9.11 12.88 3.93
CA THR A 223 -8.29 11.73 3.53
C THR A 223 -6.90 12.18 3.08
N LEU A 224 -6.80 13.24 2.27
CA LEU A 224 -5.52 13.77 1.80
C LEU A 224 -4.69 14.41 2.93
N ASN A 225 -5.33 15.06 3.91
CA ASN A 225 -4.62 15.65 5.05
C ASN A 225 -4.01 14.59 5.99
N PHE A 226 -4.65 13.43 6.14
CA PHE A 226 -4.19 12.36 7.04
C PHE A 226 -3.42 11.23 6.35
N MET A 227 -3.40 11.19 5.01
CA MET A 227 -2.51 10.33 4.25
C MET A 227 -1.11 10.96 4.23
N THR A 228 -0.27 10.60 5.20
CA THR A 228 1.09 11.16 5.35
C THR A 228 2.17 10.09 5.11
N LEU A 229 3.40 10.53 4.83
CA LEU A 229 4.55 9.62 4.79
C LEU A 229 4.79 8.93 6.14
N ASP A 230 4.53 9.61 7.25
CA ASP A 230 4.65 9.00 8.58
C ASP A 230 3.67 7.83 8.76
N PHE A 231 2.44 7.98 8.24
CA PHE A 231 1.47 6.89 8.24
C PHE A 231 2.00 5.67 7.49
N ILE A 232 2.59 5.89 6.32
CA ILE A 232 3.14 4.84 5.43
C ILE A 232 4.39 4.19 6.05
N THR A 233 5.34 4.98 6.52
CA THR A 233 6.67 4.50 6.97
C THR A 233 6.63 3.72 8.28
N GLN A 234 5.59 3.86 9.08
CA GLN A 234 5.47 3.13 10.34
C GLN A 234 4.87 1.72 10.18
N ARG A 235 4.51 1.28 8.96
CA ARG A 235 3.52 0.19 8.76
C ARG A 235 3.90 -0.88 7.72
N TYR A 236 5.16 -1.30 7.67
CA TYR A 236 5.62 -2.37 6.76
C TYR A 236 5.27 -3.79 7.23
N GLN A 237 3.97 -4.13 7.25
CA GLN A 237 3.47 -5.46 7.64
C GLN A 237 3.57 -6.49 6.49
N LYS A 238 2.61 -7.42 6.37
CA LYS A 238 2.53 -8.44 5.32
C LYS A 238 2.49 -7.82 3.91
N LYS A 239 2.77 -8.65 2.89
CA LYS A 239 2.83 -8.28 1.47
C LYS A 239 1.64 -7.42 1.01
N GLU A 240 0.40 -7.84 1.27
CA GLU A 240 -0.80 -7.14 0.79
C GLU A 240 -0.98 -5.77 1.44
N LYS A 241 -0.62 -5.66 2.71
CA LYS A 241 -0.58 -4.36 3.40
C LYS A 241 0.48 -3.44 2.79
N ARG A 242 1.64 -3.98 2.39
CA ARG A 242 2.67 -3.19 1.69
C ARG A 242 2.21 -2.75 0.30
N LEU A 243 1.52 -3.61 -0.46
CA LEU A 243 0.92 -3.24 -1.74
C LEU A 243 -0.14 -2.15 -1.57
N PHE A 244 -0.99 -2.26 -0.54
CA PHE A 244 -1.94 -1.20 -0.20
C PHE A 244 -1.23 0.11 0.19
N LEU A 245 -0.14 0.05 0.96
CA LEU A 245 0.69 1.23 1.25
C LEU A 245 1.32 1.83 0.00
N SER A 246 1.72 1.03 -0.99
CA SER A 246 2.17 1.54 -2.29
C SER A 246 1.07 2.32 -3.01
N VAL A 247 -0.19 1.86 -2.93
CA VAL A 247 -1.33 2.63 -3.47
C VAL A 247 -1.50 3.97 -2.73
N LEU A 248 -1.46 3.97 -1.40
CA LEU A 248 -1.51 5.22 -0.61
C LEU A 248 -0.36 6.16 -0.98
N LEU A 249 0.85 5.62 -1.15
CA LEU A 249 2.00 6.40 -1.56
C LEU A 249 1.81 7.01 -2.95
N GLY A 250 1.18 6.29 -3.89
CA GLY A 250 0.89 6.83 -5.22
C GLY A 250 -0.07 8.02 -5.17
N TYR A 251 -1.16 7.89 -4.41
CA TYR A 251 -2.06 9.02 -4.18
C TYR A 251 -1.37 10.19 -3.47
N TYR A 252 -0.48 9.90 -2.50
CA TYR A 252 0.32 10.93 -1.83
C TYR A 252 1.27 11.65 -2.79
N ILE A 253 1.97 10.92 -3.65
CA ILE A 253 2.88 11.48 -4.66
C ILE A 253 2.10 12.34 -5.65
N ILE A 254 0.90 11.93 -6.06
CA ILE A 254 0.07 12.71 -6.99
C ILE A 254 -0.46 13.98 -6.33
N ASP A 255 -0.88 13.90 -5.07
CA ASP A 255 -1.41 15.07 -4.33
C ASP A 255 -0.32 16.08 -3.97
N LYS A 256 0.85 15.61 -3.54
CA LYS A 256 1.97 16.47 -3.11
C LYS A 256 2.96 16.77 -4.23
N GLY A 257 2.89 16.02 -5.32
CA GLY A 257 3.74 16.18 -6.48
C GLY A 257 3.47 17.52 -7.15
N SER A 258 4.53 18.25 -7.43
CA SER A 258 4.46 19.42 -8.29
C SER A 258 4.85 18.99 -9.70
N PRO A 259 4.16 19.45 -10.75
CA PRO A 259 4.64 19.26 -12.13
C PRO A 259 6.06 19.79 -12.35
N ALA A 260 6.51 20.74 -11.52
CA ALA A 260 7.84 21.32 -11.62
C ALA A 260 8.94 20.53 -10.89
N PHE A 261 8.58 19.61 -9.99
CA PHE A 261 9.56 18.91 -9.15
C PHE A 261 9.26 17.43 -9.02
N ILE A 262 10.29 16.63 -9.31
CA ILE A 262 10.27 15.19 -9.06
C ILE A 262 10.18 14.94 -7.55
N PHE A 263 9.17 14.17 -7.13
CA PHE A 263 9.00 13.79 -5.74
C PHE A 263 10.17 12.94 -5.22
N GLN A 264 10.70 13.27 -4.04
CA GLN A 264 11.80 12.55 -3.41
C GLN A 264 11.38 11.93 -2.07
N LEU A 265 11.68 10.65 -1.91
CA LEU A 265 11.46 9.95 -0.64
C LEU A 265 12.52 10.36 0.40
N PRO A 266 12.16 10.45 1.70
CA PRO A 266 13.11 10.74 2.77
C PRO A 266 14.19 9.67 2.87
N LYS A 267 15.43 10.03 3.25
CA LYS A 267 16.58 9.11 3.31
C LYS A 267 16.35 7.85 4.16
N GLN A 268 15.54 7.96 5.21
CA GLN A 268 15.21 6.86 6.12
C GLN A 268 14.06 5.97 5.62
N PHE A 269 13.46 6.30 4.47
CA PHE A 269 12.38 5.52 3.90
C PHE A 269 12.88 4.13 3.51
N ARG A 270 12.11 3.09 3.83
CA ARG A 270 12.51 1.70 3.60
C ARG A 270 11.97 1.21 2.25
N SER A 271 12.52 1.75 1.15
CA SER A 271 11.99 1.45 -0.19
C SER A 271 12.11 -0.02 -0.56
N GLU A 272 13.10 -0.73 -0.04
CA GLU A 272 13.27 -2.17 -0.23
C GLU A 272 12.04 -2.98 0.23
N LEU A 273 11.36 -2.54 1.29
CA LEU A 273 10.23 -3.30 1.83
C LEU A 273 9.02 -3.25 0.89
N LEU A 274 8.79 -2.10 0.23
CA LEU A 274 7.72 -1.97 -0.77
C LEU A 274 8.12 -2.62 -2.11
N LEU A 275 9.39 -2.52 -2.51
CA LEU A 275 9.91 -3.21 -3.69
C LEU A 275 9.78 -4.73 -3.58
N GLU A 276 10.08 -5.30 -2.41
CA GLU A 276 9.88 -6.74 -2.12
C GLU A 276 8.42 -7.17 -2.35
N ALA A 277 7.45 -6.33 -1.96
CA ALA A 277 6.03 -6.65 -2.12
C ALA A 277 5.60 -6.73 -3.60
N PHE A 278 6.26 -5.97 -4.48
CA PHE A 278 5.97 -5.95 -5.92
C PHE A 278 6.39 -7.24 -6.63
N GLU A 279 7.31 -8.03 -6.09
CA GLU A 279 7.85 -9.24 -6.75
C GLU A 279 6.78 -10.27 -7.11
N HIS A 280 5.66 -10.27 -6.39
CA HIS A 280 4.55 -11.21 -6.62
C HIS A 280 3.35 -10.58 -7.32
N VAL A 281 3.48 -9.36 -7.85
CA VAL A 281 2.40 -8.71 -8.59
C VAL A 281 2.17 -9.42 -9.92
N GLN A 282 0.91 -9.70 -10.20
CA GLN A 282 0.41 -10.30 -11.42
C GLN A 282 -0.53 -9.34 -12.15
N GLN A 283 -0.96 -9.71 -13.36
CA GLN A 283 -1.82 -8.89 -14.21
C GLN A 283 -3.07 -8.39 -13.51
N ASP A 284 -3.64 -9.22 -12.64
CA ASP A 284 -4.88 -8.93 -11.97
C ASP A 284 -4.68 -8.35 -10.57
N THR A 285 -3.46 -8.20 -10.03
CA THR A 285 -3.28 -7.71 -8.64
C THR A 285 -3.85 -6.32 -8.42
N PHE A 286 -3.67 -5.42 -9.41
CA PHE A 286 -4.24 -4.08 -9.42
C PHE A 286 -5.25 -3.92 -10.56
N THR A 287 -6.33 -3.19 -10.28
CA THR A 287 -7.29 -2.78 -11.31
C THR A 287 -6.65 -1.76 -12.26
N SER A 288 -7.21 -1.63 -13.47
CA SER A 288 -6.62 -0.80 -14.54
C SER A 288 -6.48 0.67 -14.16
N ASP A 289 -7.41 1.19 -13.35
CA ASP A 289 -7.43 2.57 -12.84
C ASP A 289 -6.34 2.83 -11.79
N ILE A 290 -5.80 1.78 -11.16
CA ILE A 290 -4.71 1.89 -10.18
C ILE A 290 -3.34 1.87 -10.85
N LYS A 291 -3.19 1.33 -12.06
CA LYS A 291 -1.89 1.27 -12.75
C LYS A 291 -1.23 2.65 -12.92
N PRO A 292 -1.94 3.72 -13.34
CA PRO A 292 -1.37 5.07 -13.41
C PRO A 292 -0.95 5.63 -12.05
N ILE A 293 -1.50 5.13 -10.95
CA ILE A 293 -1.14 5.52 -9.58
C ILE A 293 0.14 4.81 -9.12
N ILE A 294 0.38 3.58 -9.60
CA ILE A 294 1.52 2.75 -9.21
C ILE A 294 2.81 3.12 -9.95
N ALA A 295 2.75 3.51 -11.23
CA ALA A 295 3.98 3.83 -11.98
C ALA A 295 4.84 4.93 -11.32
N PRO A 296 4.29 6.07 -10.85
CA PRO A 296 5.06 7.07 -10.09
C PRO A 296 5.66 6.54 -8.79
N VAL A 297 5.03 5.54 -8.16
CA VAL A 297 5.53 4.89 -6.95
C VAL A 297 6.74 4.04 -7.28
N VAL A 298 6.67 3.22 -8.33
CA VAL A 298 7.79 2.42 -8.80
C VAL A 298 8.98 3.34 -9.12
N ALA A 299 8.75 4.41 -9.89
CA ALA A 299 9.76 5.42 -10.19
C ALA A 299 10.42 6.00 -8.92
N ALA A 300 9.61 6.44 -7.94
CA ALA A 300 10.13 7.00 -6.70
C ALA A 300 10.91 5.98 -5.86
N LEU A 301 10.44 4.74 -5.77
CA LEU A 301 11.08 3.67 -5.02
C LEU A 301 12.40 3.23 -5.65
N VAL A 302 12.42 3.08 -6.99
CA VAL A 302 13.62 2.76 -7.77
C VAL A 302 14.68 3.84 -7.56
N ARG A 303 14.33 5.12 -7.77
CA ARG A 303 15.23 6.26 -7.53
C ARG A 303 15.82 6.25 -6.13
N HIS A 304 14.96 6.10 -5.12
CA HIS A 304 15.38 6.09 -3.72
C HIS A 304 16.28 4.89 -3.41
N ASN A 305 15.93 3.69 -3.87
CA ASN A 305 16.71 2.49 -3.61
C ASN A 305 18.08 2.53 -4.31
N ALA A 306 18.10 2.93 -5.59
CA ALA A 306 19.30 3.00 -6.41
C ALA A 306 20.24 4.14 -5.96
N MET A 307 19.73 5.36 -5.80
CA MET A 307 20.57 6.55 -5.63
C MET A 307 20.77 6.97 -4.17
N VAL A 308 19.80 6.70 -3.29
CA VAL A 308 19.86 7.16 -1.89
C VAL A 308 20.30 6.04 -0.95
N MET A 309 19.72 4.84 -1.10
CA MET A 309 20.09 3.68 -0.27
C MET A 309 21.30 2.91 -0.79
N ILE A 310 21.68 3.11 -2.06
CA ILE A 310 22.76 2.35 -2.71
C ILE A 310 22.50 0.82 -2.61
N SER A 311 21.28 0.41 -2.98
CA SER A 311 20.82 -0.98 -2.97
C SER A 311 20.34 -1.42 -4.35
N PHE A 312 20.15 -2.74 -4.54
CA PHE A 312 19.81 -3.37 -5.82
C PHE A 312 18.44 -4.07 -5.81
N GLU A 313 17.64 -3.85 -4.77
CA GLU A 313 16.30 -4.44 -4.66
C GLU A 313 15.36 -3.95 -5.77
N TRP A 314 15.65 -2.77 -6.33
CA TRP A 314 14.92 -2.22 -7.47
C TRP A 314 15.05 -3.06 -8.75
N LEU A 315 16.09 -3.89 -8.91
CA LEU A 315 16.25 -4.76 -10.09
C LEU A 315 15.06 -5.72 -10.25
N ARG A 316 14.43 -6.11 -9.14
CA ARG A 316 13.26 -7.02 -9.15
C ARG A 316 12.08 -6.45 -9.93
N ILE A 317 12.00 -5.13 -10.08
CA ILE A 317 10.93 -4.47 -10.85
C ILE A 317 10.93 -4.91 -12.31
N PHE A 318 12.09 -5.25 -12.91
CA PHE A 318 12.13 -5.77 -14.28
C PHE A 318 11.27 -7.03 -14.47
N ARG A 319 11.10 -7.85 -13.42
CA ARG A 319 10.27 -9.07 -13.45
C ARG A 319 8.77 -8.76 -13.61
N VAL A 320 8.33 -7.62 -13.09
CA VAL A 320 6.91 -7.25 -12.97
C VAL A 320 6.56 -5.95 -13.70
N ALA A 321 7.51 -5.34 -14.41
CA ALA A 321 7.35 -4.05 -15.09
C ALA A 321 6.08 -3.98 -15.94
N GLN A 322 5.79 -5.01 -16.75
CA GLN A 322 4.56 -5.12 -17.55
C GLN A 322 3.23 -5.00 -16.77
N PHE A 323 3.26 -5.17 -15.44
CA PHE A 323 2.09 -5.07 -14.58
C PHE A 323 2.02 -3.75 -13.80
N VAL A 324 3.17 -3.13 -13.51
CA VAL A 324 3.28 -1.96 -12.61
C VAL A 324 3.71 -0.68 -13.32
N ASP A 325 4.51 -0.79 -14.36
CA ASP A 325 5.00 0.29 -15.22
C ASP A 325 5.38 -0.26 -16.61
N PRO A 326 4.38 -0.54 -17.48
CA PRO A 326 4.62 -1.19 -18.77
C PRO A 326 5.45 -0.35 -19.75
N ALA A 327 5.53 0.96 -19.51
CA ALA A 327 6.33 1.87 -20.32
C ALA A 327 7.78 1.97 -19.82
N TYR A 328 8.15 1.20 -18.78
CA TYR A 328 9.50 1.18 -18.21
C TYR A 328 10.02 2.57 -17.83
N THR A 329 9.12 3.49 -17.44
CA THR A 329 9.47 4.87 -17.10
C THR A 329 10.43 4.95 -15.91
N PHE A 330 10.42 3.96 -15.01
CA PHE A 330 11.37 3.84 -13.92
C PHE A 330 12.84 3.75 -14.35
N VAL A 331 13.13 3.46 -15.62
CA VAL A 331 14.49 3.41 -16.17
C VAL A 331 15.18 4.77 -16.08
N ASP A 332 14.46 5.85 -16.36
CA ASP A 332 14.98 7.21 -16.27
C ASP A 332 15.36 7.61 -14.83
N GLU A 333 14.93 6.81 -13.84
CA GLU A 333 15.10 7.10 -12.41
C GLU A 333 16.36 6.53 -11.78
N PHE A 334 17.06 5.62 -12.46
CA PHE A 334 18.33 5.07 -11.98
C PHE A 334 19.52 5.35 -12.91
N ILE A 335 19.31 5.91 -14.11
CA ILE A 335 20.42 6.18 -15.06
C ILE A 335 21.44 7.19 -14.50
N GLY A 336 21.05 8.04 -13.54
CA GLY A 336 21.99 8.92 -12.82
C GLY A 336 22.73 8.24 -11.67
N ALA A 337 22.46 6.97 -11.37
CA ALA A 337 23.07 6.28 -10.25
C ALA A 337 24.54 5.93 -10.56
N HIS A 338 25.43 6.34 -9.66
CA HIS A 338 26.85 6.00 -9.69
C HIS A 338 27.19 5.22 -8.43
N TYR A 339 27.95 4.14 -8.59
CA TYR A 339 28.31 3.24 -7.50
C TYR A 339 29.81 3.00 -7.43
N ASP A 340 30.31 2.78 -6.22
CA ASP A 340 31.70 2.37 -6.04
C ASP A 340 31.96 0.96 -6.61
N LYS A 341 33.24 0.68 -6.89
CA LYS A 341 33.70 -0.57 -7.52
C LYS A 341 33.07 -1.84 -6.96
N LYS A 342 33.00 -1.95 -5.62
CA LYS A 342 32.45 -3.13 -4.93
C LYS A 342 30.97 -3.35 -5.28
N TYR A 343 30.19 -2.28 -5.35
CA TYR A 343 28.77 -2.32 -5.65
C TYR A 343 28.53 -2.63 -7.12
N ILE A 344 29.25 -2.00 -8.05
CA ILE A 344 29.18 -2.32 -9.49
C ILE A 344 29.47 -3.79 -9.75
N SER A 345 30.53 -4.33 -9.13
CA SER A 345 30.91 -5.73 -9.34
C SER A 345 29.82 -6.70 -8.88
N ARG A 346 29.05 -6.34 -7.84
CA ARG A 346 27.88 -7.12 -7.39
C ARG A 346 26.70 -6.95 -8.35
N LEU A 347 26.37 -5.71 -8.74
CA LEU A 347 25.31 -5.41 -9.71
C LEU A 347 25.48 -6.22 -11.00
N LEU A 348 26.68 -6.17 -11.61
CA LEU A 348 26.95 -6.84 -12.88
C LEU A 348 26.87 -8.38 -12.79
N LYS A 349 27.05 -8.96 -11.60
CA LYS A 349 26.90 -10.40 -11.35
C LYS A 349 25.44 -10.82 -11.15
N GLU A 350 24.62 -9.97 -10.52
CA GLU A 350 23.18 -10.22 -10.30
C GLU A 350 22.34 -9.92 -11.56
N TRP A 351 22.83 -9.04 -12.43
CA TRP A 351 22.13 -8.59 -13.63
C TRP A 351 21.62 -9.72 -14.56
N PRO A 352 22.43 -10.74 -14.92
CA PRO A 352 22.00 -11.81 -15.83
C PRO A 352 20.85 -12.65 -15.27
N GLU A 353 20.77 -12.79 -13.94
CA GLU A 353 19.75 -13.61 -13.30
C GLU A 353 18.43 -12.84 -13.12
N ILE A 354 18.51 -11.54 -12.87
CA ILE A 354 17.34 -10.74 -12.49
C ILE A 354 16.77 -9.95 -13.67
N VAL A 355 17.62 -9.34 -14.49
CA VAL A 355 17.18 -8.36 -15.50
C VAL A 355 17.21 -8.94 -16.91
N LYS A 356 18.28 -9.64 -17.29
CA LYS A 356 18.48 -10.18 -18.65
C LYS A 356 17.26 -10.94 -19.19
N PRO A 357 16.56 -11.83 -18.44
CA PRO A 357 15.40 -12.56 -18.94
C PRO A 357 14.20 -11.69 -19.34
N HIS A 358 14.22 -10.41 -19.01
CA HIS A 358 13.13 -9.47 -19.27
C HIS A 358 13.46 -8.40 -20.32
N LEU A 359 14.70 -8.35 -20.83
CA LEU A 359 15.13 -7.35 -21.81
C LEU A 359 14.41 -7.46 -23.15
N ASP A 360 13.94 -8.65 -23.53
CA ASP A 360 13.18 -8.91 -24.77
C ASP A 360 11.84 -8.16 -24.84
N ARG A 361 11.32 -7.74 -23.69
CA ARG A 361 10.04 -7.04 -23.56
C ARG A 361 10.20 -5.52 -23.58
N ILE A 362 11.43 -5.04 -23.61
CA ILE A 362 11.76 -3.61 -23.54
C ILE A 362 11.89 -3.09 -24.97
N ASP A 363 11.35 -1.89 -25.22
CA ASP A 363 11.54 -1.22 -26.49
C ASP A 363 13.02 -0.84 -26.70
N GLU A 364 13.42 -0.69 -27.97
CA GLU A 364 14.81 -0.42 -28.34
C GLU A 364 15.36 0.86 -27.68
N SER A 365 14.56 1.91 -27.55
CA SER A 365 15.02 3.18 -26.99
C SER A 365 15.34 3.06 -25.50
N THR A 366 14.48 2.39 -24.74
CA THR A 366 14.67 2.11 -23.31
C THR A 366 15.83 1.14 -23.12
N TYR A 367 15.95 0.14 -23.98
CA TYR A 367 17.08 -0.79 -23.98
C TYR A 367 18.42 -0.07 -24.14
N ILE A 368 18.54 0.82 -25.13
CA ILE A 368 19.74 1.59 -25.39
C ILE A 368 20.12 2.46 -24.18
N LYS A 369 19.14 3.06 -23.50
CA LYS A 369 19.39 3.83 -22.28
C LYS A 369 20.02 2.95 -21.18
N ILE A 370 19.46 1.77 -20.94
CA ILE A 370 19.98 0.80 -19.95
C ILE A 370 21.40 0.37 -20.32
N ALA A 371 21.63 0.02 -21.59
CA ALA A 371 22.93 -0.40 -22.11
C ALA A 371 24.00 0.68 -21.90
N LYS A 372 23.70 1.94 -22.28
CA LYS A 372 24.60 3.09 -22.07
C LYS A 372 24.93 3.29 -20.60
N TRP A 373 23.93 3.16 -19.73
CA TRP A 373 24.14 3.28 -18.29
C TRP A 373 25.03 2.16 -17.74
N LEU A 374 24.79 0.89 -18.10
CA LEU A 374 25.66 -0.22 -17.68
C LEU A 374 27.11 -0.04 -18.12
N ILE A 375 27.32 0.43 -19.35
CA ILE A 375 28.66 0.75 -19.86
C ILE A 375 29.29 1.88 -19.04
N SER A 376 28.55 2.95 -18.74
CA SER A 376 29.04 4.06 -17.91
C SER A 376 29.41 3.65 -16.48
N CYS A 377 28.82 2.57 -15.98
CA CYS A 377 29.16 2.00 -14.67
C CYS A 377 30.52 1.27 -14.67
N CYS A 378 31.06 0.93 -15.84
CA CYS A 378 32.31 0.18 -15.98
C CYS A 378 33.53 1.12 -15.91
N SER A 379 34.00 1.41 -14.69
CA SER A 379 35.12 2.34 -14.45
C SER A 379 36.53 1.73 -14.48
N ASN A 380 36.69 0.41 -14.64
CA ASN A 380 38.00 -0.25 -14.66
C ASN A 380 37.94 -1.62 -15.36
N MET A 381 39.11 -2.19 -15.73
CA MET A 381 39.20 -3.50 -16.41
C MET A 381 38.45 -4.65 -15.73
N GLU A 382 38.36 -4.67 -14.39
CA GLU A 382 37.66 -5.74 -13.69
C GLU A 382 36.15 -5.68 -13.97
N THR A 383 35.55 -4.48 -13.91
CA THR A 383 34.13 -4.30 -14.20
C THR A 383 33.83 -4.48 -15.68
N VAL A 384 34.75 -4.08 -16.57
CA VAL A 384 34.68 -4.37 -18.02
C VAL A 384 34.70 -5.87 -18.28
N ASN A 385 35.59 -6.63 -17.63
CA ASN A 385 35.68 -8.08 -17.80
C ASN A 385 34.42 -8.79 -17.31
N ILE A 386 33.85 -8.37 -16.18
CA ILE A 386 32.56 -8.91 -15.69
C ILE A 386 31.45 -8.56 -16.68
N MET A 387 31.36 -7.30 -17.14
CA MET A 387 30.38 -6.90 -18.16
C MET A 387 30.52 -7.75 -19.43
N SER A 388 31.76 -8.02 -19.85
CA SER A 388 32.07 -8.83 -21.03
C SER A 388 31.68 -10.29 -20.88
N GLN A 389 31.97 -10.88 -19.73
CA GLN A 389 31.71 -12.28 -19.46
C GLN A 389 30.22 -12.58 -19.31
N TYR A 390 29.44 -11.64 -18.75
CA TYR A 390 28.06 -11.92 -18.32
C TYR A 390 26.99 -11.19 -19.15
N ASN A 391 27.31 -10.06 -19.79
CA ASN A 391 26.30 -9.13 -20.32
C ASN A 391 26.53 -8.64 -21.76
N ILE A 392 27.70 -8.86 -22.38
CA ILE A 392 28.06 -8.26 -23.70
C ILE A 392 27.24 -8.78 -24.88
N GLU A 393 26.94 -10.09 -24.95
CA GLU A 393 26.28 -10.67 -26.13
C GLU A 393 24.93 -10.00 -26.42
N ASP A 394 24.04 -9.83 -25.45
CA ASP A 394 22.78 -9.12 -25.69
C ASP A 394 22.99 -7.62 -25.89
N THR A 395 23.80 -6.97 -25.02
CA THR A 395 23.94 -5.50 -24.95
C THR A 395 24.37 -4.88 -26.28
N LEU A 396 25.22 -5.58 -27.04
CA LEU A 396 25.80 -5.09 -28.29
C LEU A 396 25.12 -5.65 -29.56
N LEU A 397 24.55 -6.87 -29.53
CA LEU A 397 23.93 -7.49 -30.72
C LEU A 397 22.56 -6.90 -31.09
N ARG A 398 21.82 -6.32 -30.14
CA ARG A 398 20.47 -5.77 -30.39
C ARG A 398 20.46 -4.33 -30.91
N SER A 399 21.54 -3.59 -30.70
CA SER A 399 21.66 -2.19 -31.09
C SER A 399 22.34 -2.04 -32.46
N ASN A 400 21.90 -2.82 -33.45
CA ASN A 400 22.41 -2.75 -34.83
C ASN A 400 22.10 -1.35 -35.42
N ASN A 401 22.99 -0.38 -35.13
CA ASN A 401 23.23 0.94 -35.72
C ASN A 401 23.28 2.16 -34.75
N GLU A 402 22.89 2.06 -33.46
CA GLU A 402 22.86 3.24 -32.57
C GLU A 402 23.87 3.26 -31.41
N ILE A 403 24.24 2.11 -30.84
CA ILE A 403 25.37 2.05 -29.90
C ILE A 403 26.62 1.88 -30.76
N CYS A 404 27.12 3.01 -31.26
CA CYS A 404 28.35 3.02 -32.04
C CYS A 404 29.46 2.32 -31.25
N VAL A 405 30.25 1.48 -31.93
CA VAL A 405 31.48 0.91 -31.38
C VAL A 405 32.34 2.01 -30.75
N ASP A 406 32.34 3.21 -31.33
CA ASP A 406 33.03 4.38 -30.79
C ASP A 406 32.48 4.85 -29.44
N TYR A 407 31.17 4.73 -29.16
CA TYR A 407 30.62 5.07 -27.84
C TYR A 407 31.10 4.07 -26.78
N VAL A 408 31.06 2.78 -27.10
CA VAL A 408 31.53 1.71 -26.21
C VAL A 408 33.02 1.86 -25.96
N VAL A 409 33.80 2.04 -27.02
CA VAL A 409 35.23 2.28 -26.95
C VAL A 409 35.50 3.55 -26.14
N ASN A 410 34.88 4.70 -26.44
CA ASN A 410 35.14 5.95 -25.72
C ASN A 410 34.71 5.93 -24.25
N ALA A 411 33.60 5.25 -23.91
CA ALA A 411 33.15 5.12 -22.53
C ALA A 411 34.05 4.17 -21.72
N LEU A 412 34.63 3.16 -22.37
CA LEU A 412 35.54 2.20 -21.75
C LEU A 412 37.02 2.60 -21.85
N MET A 413 37.38 3.56 -22.72
CA MET A 413 38.74 4.06 -22.94
C MET A 413 39.47 4.52 -21.66
N PRO A 414 38.82 5.18 -20.68
CA PRO A 414 39.47 5.50 -19.40
C PRO A 414 39.80 4.27 -18.55
N ALA A 415 39.11 3.16 -18.77
CA ALA A 415 39.18 1.94 -17.98
C ALA A 415 40.09 0.87 -18.61
N VAL A 416 40.44 1.01 -19.90
CA VAL A 416 41.07 -0.02 -20.73
C VAL A 416 42.48 0.44 -21.17
N HIS A 417 43.52 -0.29 -20.76
CA HIS A 417 44.89 -0.09 -21.24
C HIS A 417 44.95 -0.26 -22.77
N GLU A 418 45.76 0.52 -23.48
CA GLU A 418 45.81 0.55 -24.97
C GLU A 418 45.87 -0.83 -25.63
N ASP A 419 46.52 -1.81 -24.97
CA ASP A 419 46.69 -3.18 -25.46
C ASP A 419 45.38 -3.97 -25.62
N TYR A 420 44.33 -3.62 -24.88
CA TYR A 420 43.04 -4.33 -24.87
C TYR A 420 41.99 -3.71 -25.80
N ILE A 421 42.24 -2.53 -26.35
CA ILE A 421 41.38 -1.89 -27.38
C ILE A 421 41.26 -2.81 -28.60
N LYS A 422 42.35 -3.53 -28.94
CA LYS A 422 42.37 -4.54 -30.02
C LYS A 422 41.51 -5.77 -29.71
N THR A 423 41.42 -6.16 -28.44
CA THR A 423 40.61 -7.30 -27.98
C THR A 423 39.13 -6.92 -27.95
N LEU A 424 38.81 -5.72 -27.45
CA LEU A 424 37.45 -5.18 -27.43
C LEU A 424 36.89 -4.98 -28.85
N LYS A 425 37.69 -4.45 -29.78
CA LYS A 425 37.36 -4.33 -31.22
C LYS A 425 37.30 -5.67 -31.98
N LYS A 426 37.70 -6.78 -31.35
CA LYS A 426 37.58 -8.14 -31.90
C LYS A 426 36.38 -8.90 -31.35
N LEU A 427 35.87 -8.48 -30.18
CA LEU A 427 34.70 -9.05 -29.51
C LEU A 427 33.38 -8.38 -29.95
N ILE A 428 33.48 -7.16 -30.47
CA ILE A 428 32.44 -6.39 -31.18
C ILE A 428 32.69 -6.56 -32.68
#